data_AF-J9G6T2-F1
#
_entry.id   AF-J9G6T2-F1
#
_cell.length_a   1.000
_cell.length_b   1.000
_cell.length_c   1.000
_cell.angle_alpha   90.00
_cell.angle_beta   90.00
_cell.angle_gamma   90.00
#
_symmetry.space_group_name_H-M   'P 1'
#
loop_
_entity.id
_entity.type
_entity.pdbx_description
1 polymer ?
#
loop_
_entity_poly.entity_id
_entity_poly.type
_entity_poly.pdbx_seq_one_letter_code
_entity_poly.pdbx_strand_id
1 'polypeptide(L)'
;MKYDECLQVLSPARLNKYAQASGNEKAKTLRLYQYNIKLSQRFYGVIGMFEIMLCNAINAHYKQYFNDDNWIINQARPNGLLEQEASEIVRIQRTYTNMGVYNNDKMVASFTFGFWTYLFTRRNYRIGGKNTSSNIPQQSAWFKANRHLQPTNCHP
;
A
#
# COMPACT_ATOMS: atom_id res chain seq x y z
N MET A 1 10.91 25.80 -15.98
CA MET A 1 11.97 25.26 -15.10
C MET A 1 13.19 24.98 -15.94
N LYS A 2 14.34 25.53 -15.55
CA LYS A 2 15.62 25.30 -16.24
C LYS A 2 16.21 23.95 -15.81
N TYR A 3 17.09 23.37 -16.64
CA TYR A 3 17.66 22.05 -16.39
C TYR A 3 18.48 21.99 -15.10
N ASP A 4 19.27 23.02 -14.84
CA ASP A 4 20.17 23.06 -13.69
C ASP A 4 19.39 23.21 -12.37
N GLU A 5 18.26 23.93 -12.37
CA GLU A 5 17.30 23.97 -11.24
C GLU A 5 16.71 22.57 -10.97
N CYS A 6 16.37 21.86 -12.05
CA CYS A 6 15.78 20.52 -11.98
C CYS A 6 16.76 19.49 -11.39
N LEU A 7 18.05 19.61 -11.70
CA LEU A 7 19.11 18.79 -11.12
C LEU A 7 19.28 19.03 -9.61
N GLN A 8 19.17 20.27 -9.16
CA GLN A 8 19.25 20.59 -7.74
C GLN A 8 18.08 20.00 -6.94
N VAL A 9 16.86 20.03 -7.51
CA VAL A 9 15.66 19.55 -6.81
C VAL A 9 15.50 18.02 -6.89
N LEU A 10 15.84 17.40 -8.02
CA LEU A 10 15.55 15.98 -8.27
C LEU A 10 16.75 15.05 -8.06
N SER A 11 17.94 15.58 -7.82
CA SER A 11 19.24 14.88 -7.87
C SER A 11 19.67 14.43 -9.28
N PRO A 12 20.99 14.38 -9.53
CA PRO A 12 21.54 13.87 -10.80
C PRO A 12 21.12 12.43 -11.10
N ALA A 13 21.04 11.56 -10.10
CA ALA A 13 20.71 10.15 -10.28
C ALA A 13 19.34 9.92 -10.92
N ARG A 14 18.33 10.74 -10.58
CA ARG A 14 16.99 10.66 -11.19
C ARG A 14 16.97 11.11 -12.64
N LEU A 15 17.75 12.13 -13.00
CA LEU A 15 17.76 12.69 -14.36
C LEU A 15 18.70 11.96 -15.32
N ASN A 16 19.74 11.29 -14.80
CA ASN A 16 20.79 10.69 -15.62
C ASN A 16 20.26 9.66 -16.64
N LYS A 17 19.30 8.83 -16.25
CA LYS A 17 18.64 7.88 -17.17
C LYS A 17 17.99 8.58 -18.36
N TYR A 18 17.37 9.74 -18.12
CA TYR A 18 16.71 10.52 -19.17
C TYR A 18 17.73 11.30 -20.02
N ALA A 19 18.81 11.77 -19.40
CA ALA A 19 19.92 12.44 -20.09
C ALA A 19 20.60 11.51 -21.08
N GLN A 20 20.97 10.31 -20.64
CA GLN A 20 21.56 9.28 -21.50
C GLN A 20 20.64 8.91 -22.67
N ALA A 21 19.35 8.70 -22.41
CA ALA A 21 18.36 8.39 -23.45
C ALA A 21 18.11 9.56 -24.43
N SER A 22 18.50 10.78 -24.07
CA SER A 22 18.32 12.00 -24.88
C SER A 22 19.62 12.51 -25.51
N GLY A 23 20.71 11.73 -25.47
CA GLY A 23 22.02 12.16 -25.96
C GLY A 23 22.62 13.34 -25.18
N ASN A 24 22.30 13.45 -23.89
CA ASN A 24 22.66 14.54 -22.98
C ASN A 24 22.12 15.93 -23.40
N GLU A 25 21.13 15.98 -24.29
CA GLU A 25 20.48 17.23 -24.64
C GLU A 25 19.53 17.67 -23.52
N LYS A 26 19.86 18.78 -22.85
CA LYS A 26 19.14 19.30 -21.67
C LYS A 26 17.63 19.44 -21.90
N ALA A 27 17.22 20.02 -23.04
CA ALA A 27 15.81 20.27 -23.35
C ALA A 27 15.01 18.96 -23.56
N LYS A 28 15.58 18.00 -24.30
CA LYS A 28 14.96 16.69 -24.52
C LYS A 28 14.88 15.89 -23.22
N THR A 29 15.92 15.94 -22.39
CA THR A 29 15.96 15.31 -21.07
C THR A 29 14.79 15.76 -20.20
N LEU A 30 14.57 17.07 -20.08
CA LEU A 30 13.45 17.62 -19.30
C LEU A 30 12.10 17.19 -19.88
N ARG A 31 11.96 17.22 -21.21
CA ARG A 31 10.72 16.83 -21.88
C ARG A 31 10.39 15.36 -21.65
N LEU A 32 11.39 14.48 -21.72
CA LEU A 32 11.23 13.05 -21.46
C LEU A 32 10.86 12.78 -20.00
N TYR A 33 11.50 13.47 -19.05
CA TYR A 33 11.13 13.39 -17.64
C TYR A 33 9.69 13.86 -17.38
N GLN A 34 9.27 14.97 -18.01
CA GLN A 34 7.89 15.45 -17.92
C GLN A 34 6.89 14.43 -18.47
N TYR A 35 7.22 13.72 -19.55
CA TYR A 35 6.37 12.64 -20.05
C TYR A 35 6.28 11.47 -19.06
N ASN A 36 7.36 11.13 -18.37
CA ASN A 36 7.30 10.12 -17.30
C ASN A 36 6.37 10.56 -16.15
N ILE A 37 6.44 11.82 -15.72
CA ILE A 37 5.50 12.35 -14.72
C ILE A 37 4.06 12.27 -15.23
N LYS A 38 3.79 12.73 -16.46
CA LYS A 38 2.43 12.70 -17.05
C LYS A 38 1.89 11.28 -17.18
N LEU A 39 2.75 10.32 -17.50
CA LEU A 39 2.39 8.91 -17.54
C LEU A 39 2.06 8.39 -16.14
N SER A 40 2.94 8.61 -15.16
CA SER A 40 2.70 8.25 -13.76
C SER A 40 1.42 8.88 -13.20
N GLN A 41 1.12 10.12 -13.60
CA GLN A 41 -0.12 10.80 -13.22
C GLN A 41 -1.37 10.04 -13.68
N ARG A 42 -1.35 9.47 -14.88
CA ARG A 42 -2.47 8.67 -15.41
C ARG A 42 -2.66 7.35 -14.68
N PHE A 43 -1.58 6.80 -14.11
CA PHE A 43 -1.67 5.56 -13.32
C PHE A 43 -2.32 5.77 -11.95
N TYR A 44 -2.33 6.98 -11.37
CA TYR A 44 -2.97 7.21 -10.07
C TYR A 44 -4.45 6.83 -10.07
N GLY A 45 -5.19 7.10 -11.17
CA GLY A 45 -6.60 6.71 -11.26
C GLY A 45 -6.79 5.19 -11.23
N VAL A 46 -5.93 4.45 -11.96
CA VAL A 46 -5.96 2.98 -12.00
C VAL A 46 -5.60 2.40 -10.62
N ILE A 47 -4.58 2.95 -9.97
CA ILE A 47 -4.15 2.52 -8.63
C ILE A 47 -5.25 2.79 -7.60
N GLY A 48 -5.91 3.96 -7.66
CA GLY A 48 -7.01 4.29 -6.75
C GLY A 48 -8.21 3.35 -6.89
N MET A 49 -8.60 3.01 -8.13
CA MET A 49 -9.66 2.01 -8.34
C MET A 49 -9.23 0.63 -7.83
N PHE A 50 -7.99 0.23 -8.08
CA PHE A 50 -7.45 -1.03 -7.59
C PHE A 50 -7.44 -1.09 -6.06
N GLU A 51 -7.05 -0.02 -5.39
CA GLU A 51 -7.07 0.09 -3.92
C GLU A 51 -8.49 -0.13 -3.39
N ILE A 52 -9.49 0.60 -3.91
CA ILE A 52 -10.90 0.43 -3.49
C ILE A 52 -11.37 -1.02 -3.68
N MET A 53 -11.09 -1.61 -4.84
CA MET A 53 -11.46 -3.01 -5.13
C MET A 53 -10.80 -3.99 -4.16
N LEU A 54 -9.50 -3.80 -3.90
CA LEU A 54 -8.75 -4.67 -3.00
C LEU A 54 -9.28 -4.58 -1.57
N CYS A 55 -9.47 -3.37 -1.04
CA CYS A 55 -9.97 -3.14 0.33
C CYS A 55 -11.34 -3.79 0.52
N ASN A 56 -12.25 -3.63 -0.46
CA ASN A 56 -13.57 -4.22 -0.42
C ASN A 56 -13.51 -5.75 -0.47
N ALA A 57 -12.65 -6.33 -1.31
CA ALA A 57 -12.47 -7.78 -1.39
C ALA A 57 -11.93 -8.36 -0.09
N ILE A 58 -10.93 -7.72 0.53
CA ILE A 58 -10.38 -8.12 1.82
C ILE A 58 -11.44 -8.00 2.93
N ASN A 59 -12.18 -6.89 2.96
CA ASN A 59 -13.24 -6.69 3.94
C ASN A 59 -14.32 -7.77 3.85
N ALA A 60 -14.81 -8.05 2.64
CA ALA A 60 -15.80 -9.11 2.41
C ALA A 60 -15.28 -10.49 2.86
N HIS A 61 -14.03 -10.81 2.55
CA HIS A 61 -13.39 -12.05 2.96
C HIS A 61 -13.33 -12.19 4.50
N TYR A 62 -12.83 -11.17 5.20
CA TYR A 62 -12.66 -11.26 6.65
C TYR A 62 -13.97 -11.14 7.44
N LYS A 63 -14.98 -10.43 6.92
CA LYS A 63 -16.35 -10.47 7.46
C LYS A 63 -16.88 -11.90 7.49
N GLN A 64 -16.72 -12.64 6.39
CA GLN A 64 -17.15 -14.03 6.30
C GLN A 64 -16.29 -14.96 7.17
N TYR A 65 -14.97 -14.79 7.14
CA TYR A 65 -14.05 -15.64 7.88
C TYR A 65 -14.25 -15.56 9.40
N PHE A 66 -14.42 -14.35 9.94
CA PHE A 66 -14.67 -14.14 11.36
C PHE A 66 -16.15 -14.18 11.75
N ASN A 67 -17.05 -14.25 10.77
CA ASN A 67 -18.49 -14.09 10.95
C ASN A 67 -18.84 -12.82 11.76
N ASP A 68 -18.25 -11.70 11.36
CA ASP A 68 -18.25 -10.45 12.13
C ASP A 68 -18.18 -9.21 11.21
N ASP A 69 -19.26 -8.42 11.18
CA ASP A 69 -19.33 -7.18 10.39
C ASP A 69 -18.42 -6.07 10.92
N ASN A 70 -17.99 -6.14 12.18
CA ASN A 70 -17.09 -5.20 12.83
C ASN A 70 -15.70 -5.83 13.12
N TRP A 71 -15.30 -6.83 12.32
CA TRP A 71 -14.05 -7.57 12.53
C TRP A 71 -12.83 -6.66 12.68
N ILE A 72 -12.74 -5.52 12.00
CA ILE A 72 -11.58 -4.61 12.10
C ILE A 72 -11.35 -4.18 13.56
N ILE A 73 -12.42 -3.79 14.26
CA ILE A 73 -12.35 -3.37 15.66
C ILE A 73 -12.13 -4.60 16.55
N ASN A 74 -12.85 -5.68 16.29
CA ASN A 74 -12.79 -6.86 17.14
C ASN A 74 -11.46 -7.61 17.02
N GLN A 75 -10.74 -7.46 15.90
CA GLN A 75 -9.38 -7.98 15.69
C GLN A 75 -8.29 -6.99 16.13
N ALA A 76 -8.65 -5.76 16.49
CA ALA A 76 -7.76 -4.75 17.08
C ALA A 76 -7.61 -4.93 18.60
N ARG A 77 -7.33 -6.17 19.02
CA ARG A 77 -7.19 -6.56 20.43
C ARG A 77 -5.95 -7.42 20.63
N PRO A 78 -5.48 -7.65 21.88
CA PRO A 78 -4.35 -8.52 22.13
C PRO A 78 -4.53 -9.90 21.48
N ASN A 79 -3.49 -10.40 20.82
CA ASN A 79 -3.49 -11.62 19.99
C ASN A 79 -4.45 -11.61 18.77
N GLY A 80 -5.05 -10.48 18.43
CA GLY A 80 -5.86 -10.31 17.24
C GLY A 80 -5.02 -10.09 15.99
N LEU A 81 -5.65 -10.22 14.80
CA LEU A 81 -4.98 -10.01 13.51
C LEU A 81 -4.40 -8.58 13.38
N LEU A 82 -5.06 -7.59 13.99
CA LEU A 82 -4.76 -6.17 13.89
C LEU A 82 -4.26 -5.57 15.21
N GLU A 83 -3.64 -6.40 16.06
CA GLU A 83 -3.11 -5.98 17.35
C GLU A 83 -2.15 -4.78 17.24
N GLN A 84 -1.31 -4.76 16.20
CA GLN A 84 -0.30 -3.72 16.02
C GLN A 84 -0.90 -2.38 15.57
N GLU A 85 -2.04 -2.42 14.89
CA GLU A 85 -2.77 -1.26 14.40
C GLU A 85 -3.86 -0.80 15.39
N ALA A 86 -3.96 -1.42 16.57
CA ALA A 86 -5.08 -1.21 17.47
C ALA A 86 -5.25 0.24 17.93
N SER A 87 -4.15 0.96 18.19
CA SER A 87 -4.19 2.37 18.59
C SER A 87 -4.81 3.25 17.50
N GLU A 88 -4.45 3.01 16.24
CA GLU A 88 -4.96 3.75 15.09
C GLU A 88 -6.43 3.40 14.83
N ILE A 89 -6.79 2.12 14.88
CA ILE A 89 -8.17 1.65 14.72
C ILE A 89 -9.09 2.30 15.77
N VAL A 90 -8.68 2.29 17.04
CA VAL A 90 -9.47 2.91 18.13
C VAL A 90 -9.61 4.42 17.92
N ARG A 91 -8.55 5.09 17.45
CA ARG A 91 -8.58 6.53 17.15
C ARG A 91 -9.60 6.87 16.05
N ILE A 92 -9.55 6.15 14.93
CA ILE A 92 -10.47 6.34 13.80
C ILE A 92 -11.91 6.03 14.23
N GLN A 93 -12.11 4.92 14.94
CA GLN A 93 -13.43 4.53 15.45
C GLN A 93 -14.03 5.64 16.33
N ARG A 94 -13.29 6.11 17.35
CA ARG A 94 -13.75 7.22 18.21
C ARG A 94 -14.10 8.46 17.41
N THR A 95 -13.28 8.79 16.41
CA THR A 95 -13.49 9.96 15.56
C THR A 95 -14.84 9.90 14.85
N TYR A 96 -15.17 8.79 14.18
CA TYR A 96 -16.47 8.67 13.50
C TYR A 96 -17.65 8.45 14.43
N THR A 97 -17.46 7.78 15.56
CA THR A 97 -18.51 7.62 16.57
C THR A 97 -18.90 8.98 17.15
N ASN A 98 -17.93 9.82 17.48
CA ASN A 98 -18.18 11.17 17.99
C ASN A 98 -18.88 12.07 16.97
N MET A 99 -18.67 11.81 15.67
CA MET A 99 -19.38 12.49 14.60
C MET A 99 -20.77 11.90 14.32
N GLY A 100 -21.13 10.77 14.92
CA GLY A 100 -22.41 10.08 14.67
C GLY A 100 -22.51 9.43 13.29
N VAL A 101 -21.38 9.20 12.60
CA VAL A 101 -21.35 8.68 11.22
C VAL A 101 -20.65 7.34 11.07
N TYR A 102 -20.28 6.70 12.19
CA TYR A 102 -19.54 5.44 12.17
C TYR A 102 -20.29 4.33 11.43
N ASN A 103 -19.59 3.66 10.51
CA ASN A 103 -19.95 2.37 9.96
C ASN A 103 -18.68 1.64 9.48
N ASN A 104 -18.80 0.34 9.20
CA ASN A 104 -17.66 -0.48 8.77
C ASN A 104 -17.07 0.01 7.42
N ASP A 105 -17.88 0.48 6.48
CA ASP A 105 -17.38 0.93 5.17
C ASP A 105 -16.52 2.21 5.28
N LYS A 106 -16.88 3.12 6.19
CA LYS A 106 -16.02 4.27 6.54
C LYS A 106 -14.74 3.82 7.20
N MET A 107 -14.82 2.81 8.07
CA MET A 107 -13.63 2.22 8.68
C MET A 107 -12.70 1.68 7.61
N VAL A 108 -13.22 0.93 6.63
CA VAL A 108 -12.45 0.38 5.50
C VAL A 108 -11.80 1.49 4.68
N ALA A 109 -12.55 2.52 4.34
CA ALA A 109 -12.09 3.65 3.52
C ALA A 109 -11.07 4.56 4.22
N SER A 110 -10.89 4.42 5.54
CA SER A 110 -9.96 5.26 6.32
C SER A 110 -8.51 4.79 6.26
N PHE A 111 -8.29 3.55 5.83
CA PHE A 111 -6.97 2.96 5.78
C PHE A 111 -6.34 3.10 4.40
N THR A 112 -5.04 3.35 4.39
CA THR A 112 -4.25 3.42 3.16
C THR A 112 -4.02 2.03 2.56
N PHE A 113 -3.70 1.97 1.28
CA PHE A 113 -3.26 0.75 0.59
C PHE A 113 -2.20 -0.04 1.38
N GLY A 114 -1.28 0.67 2.04
CA GLY A 114 -0.23 0.06 2.87
C GLY A 114 -0.79 -0.83 3.99
N PHE A 115 -1.82 -0.37 4.70
CA PHE A 115 -2.49 -1.14 5.75
C PHE A 115 -3.06 -2.46 5.20
N TRP A 116 -3.73 -2.42 4.06
CA TRP A 116 -4.33 -3.60 3.45
C TRP A 116 -3.30 -4.60 2.94
N THR A 117 -2.20 -4.11 2.36
CA THR A 117 -1.10 -4.99 1.95
C THR A 117 -0.36 -5.61 3.14
N TYR A 118 -0.37 -4.96 4.31
CA TYR A 118 0.26 -5.46 5.53
C TYR A 118 -0.37 -6.78 6.02
N LEU A 119 -1.66 -7.01 5.74
CA LEU A 119 -2.34 -8.26 6.07
C LEU A 119 -1.74 -9.49 5.37
N PHE A 120 -1.03 -9.30 4.25
CA PHE A 120 -0.35 -10.38 3.53
C PHE A 120 1.09 -10.62 3.99
N THR A 121 1.57 -9.91 5.02
CA THR A 121 2.89 -10.21 5.59
C THR A 121 2.91 -11.59 6.26
N ARG A 122 4.10 -12.20 6.39
CA ARG A 122 4.24 -13.57 6.95
C ARG A 122 3.61 -13.74 8.33
N ARG A 123 3.68 -12.72 9.19
CA ARG A 123 3.06 -12.72 10.52
C ARG A 123 1.54 -12.84 10.37
N ASN A 124 0.94 -11.93 9.61
CA ASN A 124 -0.51 -11.81 9.49
C ASN A 124 -1.12 -12.93 8.66
N TYR A 125 -0.40 -13.45 7.66
CA TYR A 125 -0.79 -14.66 6.94
C TYR A 125 -0.87 -15.89 7.85
N ARG A 126 0.03 -16.01 8.83
CA ARG A 126 0.02 -17.11 9.80
C ARG A 126 -1.12 -16.99 10.81
N ILE A 127 -1.40 -15.78 11.28
CA ILE A 127 -2.48 -15.50 12.25
C ILE A 127 -3.86 -15.55 11.58
N GLY A 128 -3.95 -15.08 10.34
CA GLY A 128 -5.16 -15.04 9.54
C GLY A 128 -5.57 -16.37 8.90
N GLY A 129 -4.95 -17.50 9.26
CA GLY A 129 -5.42 -18.82 8.86
C GLY A 129 -4.93 -19.37 7.50
N LYS A 130 -3.92 -18.76 6.86
CA LYS A 130 -3.32 -19.23 5.58
C LYS A 130 -4.33 -19.42 4.42
N ASN A 131 -5.42 -18.68 4.42
CA ASN A 131 -6.57 -18.86 3.52
C ASN A 131 -6.77 -17.69 2.53
N THR A 132 -5.98 -16.63 2.63
CA THR A 132 -6.01 -15.47 1.73
C THR A 132 -5.53 -15.80 0.29
N SER A 133 -5.18 -17.06 0.02
CA SER A 133 -4.53 -17.53 -1.20
C SER A 133 -5.47 -18.04 -2.29
N SER A 134 -6.76 -18.27 -2.02
CA SER A 134 -7.64 -18.90 -3.02
C SER A 134 -8.03 -17.99 -4.19
N ASN A 135 -7.95 -16.65 -4.03
CA ASN A 135 -8.47 -15.70 -5.02
C ASN A 135 -7.43 -14.73 -5.63
N ILE A 136 -6.13 -14.88 -5.34
CA ILE A 136 -5.08 -13.97 -5.87
C ILE A 136 -4.01 -14.77 -6.63
N PRO A 137 -4.08 -14.85 -7.97
CA PRO A 137 -3.08 -15.57 -8.77
C PRO A 137 -1.82 -14.71 -8.92
N GLN A 138 -0.79 -14.92 -8.07
CA GLN A 138 0.66 -14.64 -8.29
C GLN A 138 1.49 -14.43 -7.01
N GLN A 139 0.95 -14.64 -5.80
CA GLN A 139 1.70 -14.38 -4.55
C GLN A 139 3.04 -15.13 -4.44
N SER A 140 3.15 -16.33 -5.02
CA SER A 140 4.37 -17.14 -4.98
C SER A 140 5.55 -16.55 -5.75
N ALA A 141 5.30 -15.71 -6.76
CA ALA A 141 6.36 -15.05 -7.55
C ALA A 141 6.94 -13.84 -6.81
N TRP A 142 6.10 -13.06 -6.13
CA TRP A 142 6.50 -11.85 -5.40
C TRP A 142 7.43 -12.16 -4.21
N PHE A 143 7.10 -13.19 -3.41
CA PHE A 143 7.95 -13.61 -2.28
C PHE A 143 9.27 -14.25 -2.71
N LYS A 144 9.34 -14.84 -3.93
CA LYS A 144 10.59 -15.36 -4.49
C LYS A 144 11.49 -14.23 -4.99
N ALA A 145 10.92 -13.19 -5.61
CA ALA A 145 11.66 -12.06 -6.17
C ALA A 145 12.27 -11.13 -5.11
N ASN A 146 11.61 -10.95 -3.96
CA ASN A 146 12.04 -10.00 -2.92
C ASN A 146 12.80 -10.65 -1.74
N ARG A 147 13.41 -11.82 -1.94
CA ARG A 147 14.18 -12.53 -0.89
C ARG A 147 15.33 -11.69 -0.33
N HIS A 148 15.90 -10.80 -1.15
CA HIS A 148 17.05 -9.94 -0.81
C HIS A 148 16.69 -8.70 0.04
N LEU A 149 15.39 -8.38 0.18
CA LEU A 149 14.91 -7.25 0.98
C LEU A 149 14.48 -7.67 2.40
N GLN A 150 14.71 -8.93 2.79
CA GLN A 150 14.43 -9.39 4.14
C GLN A 150 15.62 -9.03 5.04
N PRO A 151 15.44 -8.28 6.14
CA PRO A 151 16.49 -8.11 7.11
C PRO A 151 16.88 -9.49 7.63
N THR A 152 18.15 -9.85 7.47
CA THR A 152 18.72 -11.05 8.06
C THR A 152 18.54 -10.96 9.57
N ASN A 153 17.86 -11.94 10.15
CA ASN A 153 17.70 -12.06 11.60
C ASN A 153 19.10 -12.07 12.25
N CYS A 154 19.53 -10.92 12.78
CA CYS A 154 20.48 -10.89 13.88
C CYS A 154 19.68 -11.17 15.13
N HIS A 155 19.78 -12.38 15.64
CA HIS A 155 19.52 -12.67 17.04
C HIS A 155 20.87 -12.93 17.74
N PRO A 156 20.99 -12.55 19.02
CA PRO A 156 22.26 -12.50 19.75
C PRO A 156 22.91 -13.87 19.93
#